data_AF-A0A6J8CE35-F1
#
_entry.id   AF-A0A6J8CE35-F1
#
_cell.length_a   1.000
_cell.length_b   1.000
_cell.length_c   1.000
_cell.angle_alpha   90.00
_cell.angle_beta   90.00
_cell.angle_gamma   90.00
#
_symmetry.space_group_name_H-M   'P 1'
#
loop_
_entity.id
_entity.type
_entity.pdbx_description
1 polymer ?
#
loop_
_entity_poly.entity_id
_entity_poly.type
_entity_poly.pdbx_seq_one_letter_code
_entity_poly.pdbx_strand_id
1 'polypeptide(L)'
;MISPNYVHLPEEKKITWHTYVYSMLHAFIMSFLSVYALTTDKQLWTDPIWCNSPVSRISCGICVGYMIFDFYIMLKNYKQLWDWFFVFHHSATIYAYLTVMSYGVLPFFAIYRLLAEISTPFVDLRWFIDTLGYPKTSLQNMVNGVLMTLSFLIVRILVMPHFWYIVYSVIGTDDFNRIGHIRLVLVLSCFILDTINIFWFLKMCRGVKKVITLKLDANRNEVAHKND
;
A
#
# COMPACT_ATOMS: atom_id res chain seq x y z
N MET A 1 -17.14 6.86 -15.75
CA MET A 1 -17.03 7.70 -16.96
C MET A 1 -15.65 7.44 -17.55
N ILE A 2 -15.56 6.72 -18.66
CA ILE A 2 -14.28 6.34 -19.29
C ILE A 2 -13.83 7.55 -20.13
N SER A 3 -12.63 8.06 -19.89
CA SER A 3 -12.05 9.17 -20.66
C SER A 3 -12.02 8.83 -22.16
N PRO A 4 -12.33 9.76 -23.09
CA PRO A 4 -12.24 9.52 -24.53
C PRO A 4 -10.89 8.93 -24.98
N ASN A 5 -9.83 9.26 -24.25
CA ASN A 5 -8.47 8.80 -24.52
C ASN A 5 -8.25 7.30 -24.23
N TYR A 6 -9.11 6.65 -23.45
CA TYR A 6 -8.99 5.23 -23.12
C TYR A 6 -9.14 4.33 -24.35
N VAL A 7 -10.05 4.68 -25.27
CA VAL A 7 -10.34 3.89 -26.48
C VAL A 7 -9.10 3.76 -27.38
N HIS A 8 -8.23 4.76 -27.34
CA HIS A 8 -7.02 4.85 -28.16
C HIS A 8 -5.77 4.24 -27.50
N LEU A 9 -5.87 3.68 -26.29
CA LEU A 9 -4.73 3.05 -25.64
C LEU A 9 -4.37 1.69 -26.29
N PRO A 10 -3.07 1.35 -26.40
CA PRO A 10 -2.65 -0.01 -26.75
C PRO A 10 -3.22 -1.03 -25.76
N GLU A 11 -3.48 -2.26 -26.22
CA GLU A 11 -4.06 -3.33 -25.39
C GLU A 11 -3.27 -3.58 -24.09
N GLU A 12 -1.94 -3.48 -24.15
CA GLU A 12 -1.08 -3.61 -22.97
C GLU A 12 -1.35 -2.55 -21.90
N LYS A 13 -1.63 -1.30 -22.32
CA LYS A 13 -2.00 -0.21 -21.40
C LYS A 13 -3.42 -0.36 -20.90
N LYS A 14 -4.33 -0.98 -21.65
CA LYS A 14 -5.69 -1.27 -21.18
C LYS A 14 -5.68 -2.33 -20.07
N ILE A 15 -4.86 -3.38 -20.21
CA ILE A 15 -4.68 -4.39 -19.14
C ILE A 15 -4.16 -3.71 -17.87
N THR A 16 -3.11 -2.90 -18.01
CA THR A 16 -2.54 -2.14 -16.87
C THR A 16 -3.57 -1.17 -16.28
N TRP A 17 -4.38 -0.51 -17.11
CA TRP A 17 -5.45 0.36 -16.64
C TRP A 17 -6.47 -0.40 -15.79
N HIS A 18 -6.90 -1.59 -16.24
CA HIS A 18 -7.81 -2.42 -15.49
C HIS A 18 -7.23 -2.86 -14.15
N THR A 19 -5.96 -3.28 -14.09
CA THR A 19 -5.31 -3.66 -12.83
C THR A 19 -5.29 -2.50 -11.83
N TYR A 20 -5.01 -1.28 -12.28
CA TYR A 20 -5.08 -0.10 -11.41
C TYR A 20 -6.52 0.21 -10.94
N VAL A 21 -7.54 0.00 -11.77
CA VAL A 21 -8.95 0.15 -11.34
C VAL A 21 -9.31 -0.90 -10.27
N TYR A 22 -8.90 -2.16 -10.45
CA TYR A 22 -9.14 -3.22 -9.47
C TYR A 22 -8.41 -2.94 -8.15
N SER A 23 -7.16 -2.47 -8.22
CA SER A 23 -6.37 -2.03 -7.07
C SER A 23 -7.05 -0.92 -6.29
N MET A 24 -7.56 0.13 -6.97
CA MET A 24 -8.29 1.21 -6.30
C MET A 24 -9.54 0.70 -5.57
N LEU A 25 -10.33 -0.18 -6.20
CA LEU A 25 -11.52 -0.75 -5.57
C LEU A 25 -11.17 -1.57 -4.33
N HIS A 26 -10.18 -2.47 -4.44
CA HIS A 26 -9.66 -3.24 -3.31
C HIS A 26 -9.19 -2.32 -2.19
N ALA A 27 -8.41 -1.29 -2.52
CA ALA A 27 -7.86 -0.35 -1.57
C ALA A 27 -8.93 0.42 -0.80
N PHE A 28 -10.01 0.88 -1.46
CA PHE A 28 -11.12 1.53 -0.78
C PHE A 28 -11.83 0.60 0.21
N ILE A 29 -12.09 -0.65 -0.20
CA ILE A 29 -12.74 -1.64 0.66
C ILE A 29 -11.85 -1.97 1.87
N MET A 30 -10.56 -2.25 1.65
CA MET A 30 -9.63 -2.58 2.75
C MET A 30 -9.39 -1.40 3.68
N SER A 31 -9.31 -0.18 3.15
CA SER A 31 -9.20 1.05 3.95
C SER A 31 -10.39 1.21 4.88
N PHE A 32 -11.60 1.03 4.36
CA PHE A 32 -12.82 1.12 5.16
C PHE A 32 -12.88 0.03 6.24
N LEU A 33 -12.67 -1.23 5.85
CA LEU A 33 -12.76 -2.37 6.77
C LEU A 33 -11.70 -2.32 7.87
N SER A 34 -10.47 -1.92 7.55
CA SER A 34 -9.38 -1.82 8.54
C SER A 34 -9.64 -0.74 9.58
N VAL A 35 -10.05 0.46 9.15
CA VAL A 35 -10.41 1.54 10.07
C VAL A 35 -11.63 1.17 10.91
N TYR A 36 -12.66 0.59 10.29
CA TYR A 36 -13.85 0.13 11.00
C TYR A 36 -13.51 -0.93 12.06
N ALA A 37 -12.71 -1.95 11.72
CA ALA A 37 -12.30 -2.99 12.65
C ALA A 37 -11.51 -2.40 13.84
N LEU A 38 -10.48 -1.59 13.57
CA LEU A 38 -9.62 -1.03 14.63
C LEU A 38 -10.35 -0.06 15.56
N THR A 39 -11.44 0.56 15.10
CA THR A 39 -12.20 1.52 15.91
C THR A 39 -13.37 0.89 16.67
N THR A 40 -13.97 -0.17 16.15
CA THR A 40 -15.19 -0.76 16.71
C THR A 40 -14.94 -2.08 17.45
N ASP A 41 -13.98 -2.88 17.01
CA ASP A 41 -13.68 -4.19 17.59
C ASP A 41 -12.55 -4.06 18.63
N LYS A 42 -12.96 -3.80 19.88
CA LYS A 42 -12.04 -3.66 21.01
C LYS A 42 -11.24 -4.93 21.28
N GLN A 43 -11.71 -6.10 20.86
CA GLN A 43 -11.01 -7.36 21.11
C GLN A 43 -9.67 -7.43 20.40
N LEU A 44 -9.56 -6.78 19.22
CA LEU A 44 -8.31 -6.66 18.49
C LEU A 44 -7.20 -6.02 19.33
N TRP A 45 -7.55 -5.10 20.23
CA TRP A 45 -6.58 -4.41 21.09
C TRP A 45 -6.28 -5.15 22.39
N THR A 46 -7.26 -5.88 22.94
CA THR A 46 -7.08 -6.60 24.22
C THR A 46 -6.48 -7.98 24.04
N ASP A 47 -6.75 -8.65 22.91
CA ASP A 47 -6.22 -9.96 22.55
C ASP A 47 -5.77 -9.96 21.07
N PRO A 48 -4.61 -9.33 20.77
CA PRO A 48 -4.17 -9.13 19.40
C PRO A 48 -3.80 -10.42 18.65
N ILE A 49 -3.56 -11.52 19.38
CA ILE A 49 -3.13 -12.80 18.78
C ILE A 49 -4.31 -13.72 18.52
N TRP A 50 -5.25 -13.86 19.46
CA TRP A 50 -6.26 -14.94 19.41
C TRP A 50 -7.70 -14.45 19.27
N CYS A 51 -7.95 -13.13 19.26
CA CYS A 51 -9.33 -12.65 19.26
C CYS A 51 -10.14 -13.15 18.05
N ASN A 52 -11.44 -13.30 18.26
CA ASN A 52 -12.35 -13.75 17.22
C ASN A 52 -13.01 -12.54 16.54
N SER A 53 -12.33 -11.95 15.54
CA SER A 53 -12.85 -10.83 14.76
C SER A 53 -13.40 -11.26 13.39
N PRO A 54 -14.73 -11.26 13.16
CA PRO A 54 -15.32 -11.59 11.86
C PRO A 54 -14.86 -10.63 10.76
N VAL A 55 -14.74 -9.34 11.07
CA VAL A 55 -14.29 -8.31 10.11
C VAL A 55 -12.85 -8.58 9.70
N SER A 56 -11.97 -8.96 10.64
CA SER A 56 -10.59 -9.36 10.31
C SER A 56 -10.56 -10.54 9.35
N ARG A 57 -11.33 -11.61 9.62
CA ARG A 57 -11.38 -12.79 8.74
C ARG A 57 -11.91 -12.46 7.34
N ILE A 58 -12.98 -11.69 7.24
CA ILE A 58 -13.55 -11.27 5.95
C ILE A 58 -12.52 -10.42 5.18
N SER A 59 -11.87 -9.48 5.87
CA SER A 59 -10.83 -8.63 5.25
C SER A 59 -9.64 -9.46 4.75
N CYS A 60 -9.20 -10.45 5.53
CA CYS A 60 -8.15 -11.38 5.09
C CYS A 60 -8.56 -12.17 3.85
N GLY A 61 -9.79 -12.70 3.82
CA GLY A 61 -10.30 -13.45 2.66
C GLY A 61 -10.37 -12.60 1.39
N ILE A 62 -10.86 -11.36 1.50
CA ILE A 62 -10.89 -10.41 0.37
C ILE A 62 -9.47 -10.08 -0.08
N CYS A 63 -8.56 -9.77 0.85
CA CYS A 63 -7.17 -9.44 0.55
C CYS A 63 -6.45 -10.59 -0.16
N VAL A 64 -6.55 -11.82 0.35
CA VAL A 64 -5.95 -13.01 -0.29
C VAL A 64 -6.53 -13.22 -1.68
N GLY A 65 -7.85 -13.16 -1.84
CA GLY A 65 -8.50 -13.35 -3.13
C GLY A 65 -8.04 -12.33 -4.17
N TYR A 66 -7.97 -11.05 -3.78
CA TYR A 66 -7.45 -9.98 -4.62
C TYR A 66 -5.97 -10.20 -4.96
N MET A 67 -5.12 -10.48 -3.97
CA MET A 67 -3.68 -10.64 -4.18
C MET A 67 -3.36 -11.82 -5.09
N ILE A 68 -4.09 -12.94 -4.98
CA ILE A 68 -3.94 -14.09 -5.88
C ILE A 68 -4.35 -13.70 -7.31
N PHE A 69 -5.47 -13.00 -7.46
CA PHE A 69 -5.96 -12.55 -8.77
C PHE A 69 -4.97 -11.59 -9.43
N ASP A 70 -4.47 -10.60 -8.71
CA ASP A 70 -3.50 -9.62 -9.22
C ASP A 70 -2.17 -10.29 -9.57
N PHE A 71 -1.69 -11.19 -8.71
CA PHE A 71 -0.50 -11.98 -8.99
C PHE A 71 -0.66 -12.87 -10.23
N TYR A 72 -1.81 -13.48 -10.43
CA TYR A 72 -2.11 -14.26 -11.64
C TYR A 72 -2.07 -13.39 -12.91
N ILE A 73 -2.63 -12.18 -12.87
CA ILE A 73 -2.55 -11.23 -14.00
C ILE A 73 -1.10 -10.84 -14.25
N MET A 74 -0.33 -10.53 -13.21
CA MET A 74 1.11 -10.22 -13.34
C MET A 74 1.89 -11.36 -14.01
N LEU A 75 1.62 -12.63 -13.65
CA LEU A 75 2.26 -13.79 -14.26
C LEU A 75 1.86 -13.95 -15.75
N LYS A 76 0.56 -13.82 -16.05
CA LYS A 76 0.05 -13.95 -17.42
C LYS A 76 0.58 -12.85 -18.33
N ASN A 77 0.78 -11.65 -17.79
CA ASN A 77 1.24 -10.45 -18.49
C ASN A 77 2.65 -10.04 -18.06
N TYR A 78 3.53 -11.00 -17.76
CA TYR A 78 4.87 -10.74 -17.21
C TYR A 78 5.73 -9.83 -18.09
N LYS A 79 5.56 -9.85 -19.41
CA LYS A 79 6.36 -8.97 -20.30
C LYS A 79 6.12 -7.49 -20.02
N GLN A 80 4.95 -7.14 -19.50
CA GLN A 80 4.52 -5.76 -19.26
C GLN A 80 4.48 -5.39 -17.78
N LEU A 81 4.09 -6.34 -16.90
CA LEU A 81 3.79 -6.07 -15.49
C LEU A 81 4.86 -6.61 -14.52
N TRP A 82 5.93 -7.23 -15.02
CA TRP A 82 6.92 -7.84 -14.13
C TRP A 82 7.75 -6.81 -13.37
N ASP A 83 7.62 -6.83 -12.05
CA ASP A 83 8.46 -6.08 -11.12
C ASP A 83 8.74 -6.95 -9.88
N TRP A 84 10.02 -7.18 -9.60
CA TRP A 84 10.45 -8.06 -8.51
C TRP A 84 9.97 -7.58 -7.14
N PHE A 85 9.89 -6.27 -6.89
CA PHE A 85 9.37 -5.75 -5.62
C PHE A 85 7.90 -6.11 -5.45
N PHE A 86 7.11 -6.01 -6.51
CA PHE A 86 5.70 -6.40 -6.48
C PHE A 86 5.53 -7.91 -6.36
N VAL A 87 6.36 -8.72 -7.02
CA VAL A 87 6.32 -10.19 -6.89
C VAL A 87 6.60 -10.62 -5.45
N PHE A 88 7.64 -10.08 -4.81
CA PHE A 88 7.95 -10.38 -3.41
C PHE A 88 6.86 -9.85 -2.47
N HIS A 89 6.33 -8.65 -2.73
CA HIS A 89 5.22 -8.07 -1.96
C HIS A 89 3.99 -9.00 -2.00
N HIS A 90 3.52 -9.38 -3.19
CA HIS A 90 2.35 -10.22 -3.34
C HIS A 90 2.57 -11.60 -2.72
N SER A 91 3.73 -12.21 -2.94
CA SER A 91 4.05 -13.52 -2.37
C SER A 91 4.05 -13.50 -0.84
N ALA A 92 4.68 -12.49 -0.23
CA ALA A 92 4.71 -12.31 1.22
C ALA A 92 3.31 -12.04 1.79
N THR A 93 2.53 -11.19 1.14
CA THR A 93 1.14 -10.88 1.54
C THR A 93 0.25 -12.12 1.44
N ILE A 94 0.25 -12.83 0.30
CA ILE A 94 -0.55 -14.05 0.13
C ILE A 94 -0.22 -15.06 1.22
N TYR A 95 1.07 -15.33 1.46
CA TYR A 95 1.49 -16.30 2.45
C TYR A 95 1.12 -15.89 3.88
N ALA A 96 1.32 -14.62 4.25
CA ALA A 96 0.98 -14.10 5.58
C ALA A 96 -0.53 -14.16 5.85
N TYR A 97 -1.36 -13.67 4.93
CA TYR A 97 -2.80 -13.63 5.14
C TYR A 97 -3.46 -15.01 5.01
N LEU A 98 -2.93 -15.91 4.18
CA LEU A 98 -3.34 -17.33 4.19
C LEU A 98 -3.05 -17.96 5.55
N THR A 99 -1.87 -17.70 6.14
CA THR A 99 -1.53 -18.22 7.47
C THR A 99 -2.49 -17.71 8.54
N VAL A 100 -2.77 -16.39 8.57
CA VAL A 100 -3.75 -15.79 9.49
C VAL A 100 -5.11 -16.45 9.34
N MET A 101 -5.58 -16.64 8.11
CA MET A 101 -6.89 -17.20 7.81
C MET A 101 -6.98 -18.70 8.15
N SER A 102 -5.96 -19.49 7.82
CA SER A 102 -5.93 -20.94 8.02
C SER A 102 -5.82 -21.33 9.49
N TYR A 103 -5.04 -20.57 10.28
CA TYR A 103 -4.82 -20.88 11.69
C TYR A 103 -5.69 -20.07 12.64
N GLY A 104 -6.36 -19.01 12.16
CA GLY A 104 -7.24 -18.18 12.97
C GLY A 104 -6.51 -17.36 14.03
N VAL A 105 -5.26 -16.95 13.76
CA VAL A 105 -4.40 -16.22 14.68
C VAL A 105 -3.86 -14.94 14.05
N LEU A 106 -3.38 -14.01 14.89
CA LEU A 106 -2.84 -12.69 14.51
C LEU A 106 -3.83 -11.75 13.78
N PRO A 107 -5.14 -11.75 14.12
CA PRO A 107 -6.14 -10.94 13.43
C PRO A 107 -5.91 -9.42 13.57
N PHE A 108 -5.37 -8.96 14.70
CA PHE A 108 -4.99 -7.56 14.90
C PHE A 108 -3.90 -7.17 13.91
N PHE A 109 -2.82 -7.95 13.83
CA PHE A 109 -1.68 -7.63 12.99
C PHE A 109 -2.07 -7.58 11.51
N ALA A 110 -2.93 -8.50 11.06
CA ALA A 110 -3.46 -8.49 9.70
C ALA A 110 -4.25 -7.21 9.39
N ILE A 111 -5.25 -6.88 10.22
CA ILE A 111 -6.06 -5.66 10.05
C ILE A 111 -5.20 -4.40 10.13
N TYR A 112 -4.27 -4.35 11.08
CA TYR A 112 -3.41 -3.19 11.28
C TYR A 112 -2.52 -2.93 10.06
N ARG A 113 -2.05 -3.99 9.37
CA ARG A 113 -1.29 -3.87 8.14
C ARG A 113 -2.13 -3.43 6.94
N LEU A 114 -3.43 -3.71 6.92
CA LEU A 114 -4.34 -3.22 5.87
C LEU A 114 -4.56 -1.70 5.88
N LEU A 115 -4.18 -0.98 6.94
CA LEU A 115 -4.16 0.49 6.94
C LEU A 115 -3.28 1.06 5.81
N ALA A 116 -2.27 0.30 5.37
CA ALA A 116 -1.41 0.68 4.25
C ALA A 116 -2.19 0.95 2.95
N GLU A 117 -3.36 0.32 2.78
CA GLU A 117 -4.22 0.48 1.60
C GLU A 117 -4.82 1.88 1.48
N ILE A 118 -4.86 2.68 2.55
CA ILE A 118 -5.36 4.07 2.53
C ILE A 118 -4.55 4.93 1.55
N SER A 119 -3.26 4.63 1.40
CA SER A 119 -2.38 5.36 0.48
C SER A 119 -2.46 4.88 -0.98
N THR A 120 -2.93 3.66 -1.21
CA THR A 120 -2.92 3.01 -2.54
C THR A 120 -3.70 3.79 -3.60
N PRO A 121 -4.90 4.38 -3.33
CA PRO A 121 -5.62 5.15 -4.35
C PRO A 121 -4.83 6.34 -4.89
N PHE A 122 -3.99 6.98 -4.07
CA PHE A 122 -3.15 8.10 -4.52
C PHE A 122 -1.93 7.64 -5.31
N VAL A 123 -1.39 6.47 -4.96
CA VAL A 123 -0.33 5.80 -5.72
C VAL A 123 -0.83 5.40 -7.11
N ASP A 124 -2.02 4.83 -7.19
CA ASP A 124 -2.66 4.43 -8.43
C ASP A 124 -3.07 5.64 -9.28
N LEU A 125 -3.62 6.67 -8.65
CA LEU A 125 -3.98 7.92 -9.32
C LEU A 125 -2.79 8.58 -10.00
N ARG A 126 -1.58 8.44 -9.46
CA ARG A 126 -0.35 8.93 -10.11
C ARG A 126 -0.16 8.28 -11.47
N TRP A 127 -0.35 6.96 -11.58
CA TRP A 127 -0.22 6.26 -12.86
C TRP A 127 -1.28 6.70 -13.87
N PHE A 128 -2.52 6.92 -13.43
CA PHE A 128 -3.58 7.44 -14.32
C PHE A 128 -3.26 8.84 -14.84
N ILE A 129 -2.80 9.75 -13.98
CA ILE A 129 -2.38 11.11 -14.36
C ILE A 129 -1.23 11.06 -15.38
N ASP A 130 -0.20 10.24 -15.11
CA ASP A 130 0.94 10.06 -16.01
C ASP A 130 0.48 9.45 -17.36
N THR A 131 -0.43 8.47 -17.35
CA THR A 131 -0.94 7.79 -18.56
C THR A 131 -1.83 8.68 -19.42
N LEU A 132 -2.60 9.57 -18.80
CA LEU A 132 -3.44 10.55 -19.50
C LEU A 132 -2.63 11.72 -20.08
N GLY A 133 -1.31 11.77 -19.85
CA GLY A 133 -0.42 12.76 -20.44
C GLY A 133 -0.44 14.13 -19.75
N TYR A 134 -0.91 14.20 -18.51
CA TYR A 134 -0.87 15.45 -17.75
C TYR A 134 0.59 15.88 -17.51
N PRO A 135 0.95 17.16 -17.75
CA PRO A 135 2.29 17.66 -17.45
C PRO A 135 2.64 17.46 -15.98
N LYS A 136 3.92 17.19 -15.69
CA LYS A 136 4.40 17.03 -14.30
C LYS A 136 4.17 18.27 -13.44
N THR A 137 4.10 19.44 -14.06
CA THR A 137 3.82 20.75 -13.44
C THR A 137 2.33 21.05 -13.28
N SER A 138 1.45 20.20 -13.82
CA SER A 138 0.00 20.39 -13.69
C SER A 138 -0.46 20.36 -12.23
N LEU A 139 -1.51 21.12 -11.91
CA LEU A 139 -2.08 21.18 -10.57
C LEU A 139 -2.49 19.78 -10.09
N GLN A 140 -3.09 18.96 -10.96
CA GLN A 140 -3.51 17.60 -10.67
C GLN A 140 -2.34 16.72 -10.23
N ASN A 141 -1.23 16.74 -10.98
CA ASN A 141 -0.06 15.93 -10.65
C ASN A 141 0.61 16.40 -9.35
N MET A 142 0.69 17.72 -9.12
CA MET A 142 1.28 18.25 -7.89
C MET A 142 0.43 17.93 -6.66
N VAL A 143 -0.89 18.14 -6.73
CA VAL A 143 -1.82 17.83 -5.64
C VAL A 143 -1.79 16.33 -5.32
N ASN A 144 -1.90 15.48 -6.33
CA ASN A 144 -1.82 14.03 -6.11
C ASN A 144 -0.45 13.63 -5.54
N GLY A 145 0.65 14.21 -6.02
CA GLY A 145 1.99 13.92 -5.50
C GLY A 145 2.14 14.24 -4.00
N VAL A 146 1.55 15.37 -3.55
CA VAL A 146 1.51 15.74 -2.13
C VAL A 146 0.63 14.78 -1.33
N LEU A 147 -0.60 14.52 -1.78
CA LEU A 147 -1.53 13.60 -1.11
C LEU A 147 -0.98 12.18 -1.01
N MET A 148 -0.37 11.68 -2.09
CA MET A 148 0.31 10.39 -2.15
C MET A 148 1.44 10.33 -1.12
N THR A 149 2.31 11.35 -1.06
CA THR A 149 3.45 11.35 -0.14
C THR A 149 3.00 11.43 1.33
N LEU A 150 2.02 12.29 1.63
CA LEU A 150 1.49 12.46 2.99
C LEU A 150 0.74 11.22 3.47
N SER A 151 -0.15 10.66 2.64
CA SER A 151 -0.87 9.43 2.99
C SER A 151 0.10 8.28 3.21
N PHE A 152 1.11 8.10 2.35
CA PHE A 152 2.13 7.06 2.49
C PHE A 152 2.96 7.23 3.78
N LEU A 153 3.36 8.46 4.11
CA LEU A 153 4.05 8.77 5.37
C LEU A 153 3.19 8.36 6.57
N ILE A 154 1.93 8.79 6.61
CA ILE A 154 1.06 8.58 7.77
C ILE A 154 0.74 7.11 7.96
N VAL A 155 0.20 6.44 6.93
CA VAL A 155 -0.40 5.11 7.10
C VAL A 155 0.57 3.95 6.91
N ARG A 156 1.76 4.21 6.37
CA ARG A 156 2.81 3.20 6.24
C ARG A 156 3.98 3.50 7.17
N ILE A 157 4.61 4.68 7.08
CA ILE A 157 5.87 4.95 7.80
C ILE A 157 5.65 5.28 9.29
N LEU A 158 4.73 6.18 9.63
CA LEU A 158 4.49 6.57 11.03
C LEU A 158 3.76 5.48 11.84
N VAL A 159 3.03 4.62 11.15
CA VAL A 159 2.36 3.44 11.71
C VAL A 159 3.35 2.32 12.05
N MET A 160 4.50 2.22 11.36
CA MET A 160 5.51 1.17 11.59
C MET A 160 6.05 1.11 13.03
N PRO A 161 6.52 2.22 13.66
CA PRO A 161 7.00 2.17 15.05
C PRO A 161 5.96 1.64 16.03
N HIS A 162 4.70 2.06 15.89
CA HIS A 162 3.61 1.60 16.74
C HIS A 162 3.28 0.12 16.48
N PHE A 163 3.28 -0.32 15.21
CA PHE A 163 3.13 -1.74 14.89
C PHE A 163 4.19 -2.60 15.59
N TRP A 164 5.46 -2.22 15.43
CA TRP A 164 6.57 -2.99 16.00
C TRP A 164 6.56 -2.94 17.52
N TYR A 165 6.17 -1.82 18.14
CA TYR A 165 5.94 -1.77 19.59
C TYR A 165 4.96 -2.85 20.07
N ILE A 166 3.85 -3.07 19.36
CA ILE A 166 2.88 -4.12 19.70
C ILE A 166 3.44 -5.52 19.41
N VAL A 167 4.21 -5.70 18.33
CA VAL A 167 4.91 -6.97 18.09
C VAL A 167 5.88 -7.26 19.25
N TYR A 168 6.65 -6.28 19.70
CA TYR A 168 7.56 -6.42 20.83
C TYR A 168 6.85 -6.70 22.15
N SER A 169 5.67 -6.12 22.38
CA SER A 169 4.91 -6.35 23.61
C SER A 169 4.36 -7.77 23.72
N VAL A 170 4.15 -8.46 22.60
CA VAL A 170 3.70 -9.86 22.60
C VAL A 170 4.83 -10.88 22.54
N ILE A 171 6.04 -10.48 22.13
CA ILE A 171 7.21 -11.36 22.10
C ILE A 171 7.53 -11.85 23.53
N GLY A 172 7.64 -13.17 23.69
CA GLY A 172 7.96 -13.82 24.97
C GLY A 172 6.73 -14.23 25.80
N THR A 173 5.52 -13.79 25.42
CA THR A 173 4.28 -14.24 26.05
C THR A 173 3.97 -15.70 25.72
N ASP A 174 3.29 -16.41 26.61
CA ASP A 174 2.83 -17.78 26.34
C ASP A 174 1.89 -17.86 25.14
N ASP A 175 1.04 -16.84 24.97
CA ASP A 175 0.11 -16.76 23.84
C ASP A 175 0.85 -16.63 22.51
N PHE A 176 1.91 -15.83 22.46
CA PHE A 176 2.77 -15.74 21.28
C PHE A 176 3.58 -17.01 21.08
N ASN A 177 4.05 -17.66 22.15
CA ASN A 177 4.80 -18.91 22.02
C ASN A 177 3.93 -20.06 21.47
N ARG A 178 2.64 -20.09 21.82
CA ARG A 178 1.68 -21.10 21.38
C ARG A 178 1.39 -21.11 19.87
N ILE A 179 1.56 -19.99 19.15
CA ILE A 179 1.39 -19.98 17.68
C ILE A 179 2.56 -20.63 16.92
N GLY A 180 3.62 -21.05 17.61
CA GLY A 180 4.69 -21.86 17.03
C GLY A 180 5.46 -21.17 15.91
N HIS A 181 5.51 -21.78 14.73
CA HIS A 181 6.25 -21.28 13.57
C HIS A 181 5.62 -20.03 12.93
N ILE A 182 4.34 -19.77 13.19
CA ILE A 182 3.59 -18.63 12.65
C ILE A 182 4.20 -17.29 13.12
N ARG A 183 4.87 -17.28 14.28
CA ARG A 183 5.67 -16.13 14.75
C ARG A 183 6.67 -15.65 13.70
N LEU A 184 7.35 -16.59 13.04
CA LEU A 184 8.33 -16.27 12.00
C LEU A 184 7.65 -15.69 10.76
N VAL A 185 6.47 -16.21 10.40
CA VAL A 185 5.68 -15.68 9.28
C VAL A 185 5.32 -14.21 9.54
N LEU A 186 4.85 -13.87 10.74
CA LEU A 186 4.57 -12.49 11.13
C LEU A 186 5.79 -11.59 10.95
N VAL A 187 6.91 -11.95 11.60
CA VAL A 187 8.10 -11.11 11.64
C VAL A 187 8.74 -10.95 10.26
N LEU A 188 8.93 -12.04 9.52
CA LEU A 188 9.61 -12.02 8.23
C LEU A 188 8.78 -11.31 7.17
N SER A 189 7.48 -11.61 7.05
CA SER A 189 6.63 -10.96 6.06
C SER A 189 6.52 -9.45 6.33
N CYS A 190 6.33 -9.05 7.59
CA CYS A 190 6.26 -7.65 7.98
C CYS A 190 7.58 -6.91 7.70
N PHE A 191 8.72 -7.53 7.99
CA PHE A 191 10.03 -6.94 7.72
C PHE A 191 10.28 -6.72 6.22
N ILE A 192 9.91 -7.69 5.37
CA ILE A 192 9.99 -7.56 3.91
C ILE A 192 9.11 -6.40 3.44
N LEU A 193 7.85 -6.36 3.88
CA LEU A 193 6.90 -5.32 3.48
C LEU A 193 7.35 -3.92 3.94
N ASP A 194 7.90 -3.79 5.14
CA ASP A 194 8.40 -2.52 5.67
C ASP A 194 9.63 -2.03 4.90
N THR A 195 10.54 -2.94 4.56
CA THR A 195 11.72 -2.60 3.73
C THR A 195 11.29 -2.04 2.37
N ILE A 196 10.31 -2.69 1.73
CA ILE A 196 9.74 -2.23 0.45
C ILE A 196 9.08 -0.85 0.63
N ASN A 197 8.29 -0.65 1.68
CA ASN A 197 7.63 0.62 1.96
C ASN A 197 8.63 1.76 2.21
N ILE A 198 9.67 1.53 2.99
CA ILE A 198 10.72 2.52 3.26
C ILE A 198 11.43 2.89 1.95
N PHE A 199 11.78 1.89 1.12
CA PHE A 199 12.38 2.13 -0.19
C PHE A 199 11.53 3.05 -1.07
N TRP A 200 10.23 2.76 -1.19
CA TRP A 200 9.30 3.58 -1.98
C TRP A 200 9.13 4.98 -1.41
N PHE A 201 9.03 5.12 -0.08
CA PHE A 201 8.92 6.42 0.56
C PHE A 201 10.15 7.30 0.30
N LEU A 202 11.36 6.74 0.41
CA LEU A 202 12.59 7.46 0.08
C LEU A 202 12.61 7.92 -1.39
N LYS A 203 12.09 7.10 -2.30
CA LYS A 203 11.93 7.47 -3.73
C LYS A 203 10.94 8.62 -3.91
N MET A 204 9.82 8.61 -3.19
CA MET A 204 8.85 9.72 -3.19
C MET A 204 9.48 11.02 -2.66
N CYS A 205 10.20 10.97 -1.53
CA CYS A 205 10.89 12.14 -0.98
C CYS A 205 11.91 12.74 -1.96
N ARG A 206 12.67 11.89 -2.66
CA ARG A 206 13.59 12.35 -3.72
C ARG A 206 12.86 13.03 -4.87
N GLY A 207 11.70 12.49 -5.27
CA GLY A 207 10.83 13.09 -6.28
C GLY A 207 10.34 14.48 -5.87
N VAL A 208 9.84 14.62 -4.63
CA VAL A 208 9.38 15.91 -4.09
C VAL A 208 10.52 16.93 -4.01
N LYS A 209 11.68 16.54 -3.48
CA LYS A 209 12.87 17.42 -3.42
C LYS A 209 13.24 17.96 -4.80
N LYS A 210 13.28 17.11 -5.82
CA LYS A 210 13.58 17.51 -7.20
C LYS A 210 12.60 18.56 -7.72
N VAL A 211 11.30 18.40 -7.47
CA VAL A 211 10.28 19.36 -7.91
C VAL A 211 10.41 20.71 -7.19
N ILE A 212 10.68 20.69 -5.88
CA ILE A 212 10.88 21.90 -5.09
C ILE A 212 12.12 22.67 -5.57
N THR A 213 13.25 22.00 -5.77
CA THR A 213 14.49 22.63 -6.28
C THR A 213 14.25 23.30 -7.63
N LEU A 214 13.61 22.61 -8.58
CA LEU A 214 13.30 23.17 -9.90
C LEU A 214 12.42 24.43 -9.83
N LYS A 215 11.45 24.47 -8.91
CA LYS A 215 10.59 25.66 -8.72
C LYS A 215 11.34 26.83 -8.09
N LEU A 216 12.22 26.55 -7.13
CA LEU A 216 13.05 27.58 -6.50
C LEU A 216 14.01 28.22 -7.52
N ASP A 217 14.62 27.40 -8.37
CA ASP A 217 15.52 27.88 -9.44
C ASP A 217 14.77 28.70 -10.50
N ALA A 218 13.57 28.26 -10.92
CA ALA A 218 12.73 29.01 -11.85
C ALA A 218 12.34 30.39 -11.29
N ASN A 219 11.89 30.45 -10.03
CA ASN A 219 11.55 31.70 -9.37
C ASN A 219 12.76 32.63 -9.25
N ARG A 220 13.95 32.09 -8.95
CA ARG A 220 15.19 32.89 -8.87
C ARG A 220 15.56 33.51 -10.21
N ASN A 221 15.40 32.76 -11.31
CA ASN A 221 15.68 33.26 -12.66
C ASN A 221 14.67 34.33 -13.11
N GLU A 222 13.39 34.18 -12.77
CA GLU A 222 12.36 35.21 -13.05
C GLU A 222 12.62 36.51 -12.30
N VAL A 223 13.08 36.44 -11.04
CA VAL A 223 13.42 37.63 -10.25
C VAL A 223 14.67 38.31 -10.81
N ALA A 224 15.69 37.55 -11.24
CA ALA A 224 16.88 38.11 -11.87
C ALA A 224 16.53 38.87 -13.17
N HIS A 225 15.70 38.28 -14.03
CA HIS A 225 15.29 38.89 -15.30
C HIS A 225 14.42 40.14 -15.16
N LYS A 226 13.77 40.36 -14.01
CA LYS A 226 12.99 41.57 -13.71
C LYS A 226 13.85 42.73 -13.18
N ASN A 227 15.07 42.43 -12.76
CA ASN A 227 16.00 43.40 -12.17
C ASN A 227 17.08 43.88 -13.15
N ASP A 228 17.12 43.30 -14.36
CA ASP A 228 17.93 43.75 -15.52
C ASP A 228 17.08 44.62 -16.45
#